data_AF-A0A8X6KU96-F1
#
_entry.id   AF-A0A8X6KU96-F1
#
_cell.length_a   1.000
_cell.length_b   1.000
_cell.length_c   1.000
_cell.angle_alpha   90.00
_cell.angle_beta   90.00
_cell.angle_gamma   90.00
#
_symmetry.space_group_name_H-M   'P 1'
#
loop_
_entity.id
_entity.type
_entity.pdbx_description
1 polymer ?
#
loop_
_entity_poly.entity_id
_entity_poly.type
_entity_poly.pdbx_seq_one_letter_code
_entity_poly.pdbx_strand_id
1 'polypeptide(L)'
;MEIMKKPLQTPEPAVEKEIEEISRNAEDTEETLIQQSSRNLRDRSIIKMPAKFDSFVLLAEHVEPETYKEAMASEDSDKCFAAMNKELESLSNNNTWILVNLPSDREAIGIQGETKC
;
A
#
# COMPACT_ATOMS: atom_id res chain seq x y z
N MET A 1 34.29 11.29 23.07
CA MET A 1 34.01 11.16 21.63
C MET A 1 33.24 12.41 21.22
N GLU A 2 33.96 13.38 20.66
CA GLU A 2 33.44 14.69 20.29
C GLU A 2 32.45 14.55 19.12
N ILE A 3 31.20 14.98 19.29
CA ILE A 3 30.23 15.01 18.19
C ILE A 3 30.40 16.33 17.44
N MET A 4 30.98 16.28 16.24
CA MET A 4 31.03 17.44 15.35
C MET A 4 29.62 17.81 14.90
N LYS A 5 29.11 18.96 15.36
CA LYS A 5 27.88 19.55 14.84
C LYS A 5 28.19 20.19 13.48
N LYS A 6 27.63 19.62 12.41
CA LYS A 6 27.67 20.16 11.04
C LYS A 6 26.83 21.45 10.97
N PRO A 7 27.28 22.53 10.31
CA PRO A 7 26.56 23.79 10.29
C PRO A 7 25.33 23.76 9.38
N LEU A 8 24.29 24.47 9.79
CA LEU A 8 23.04 24.68 9.07
C LEU A 8 23.30 25.56 7.84
N GLN A 9 23.09 25.02 6.63
CA GLN A 9 23.25 25.75 5.39
C GLN A 9 21.89 26.30 4.94
N THR A 10 21.77 27.63 4.92
CA THR A 10 20.63 28.34 4.34
C THR A 10 20.69 28.27 2.81
N PRO A 11 19.57 28.06 2.10
CA PRO A 11 19.56 27.99 0.64
C PRO A 11 19.85 29.35 -0.01
N GLU A 12 20.61 29.29 -1.11
CA GLU A 12 21.15 30.38 -1.93
C GLU A 12 20.07 30.99 -2.86
N PRO A 13 20.09 32.31 -3.15
CA PRO A 13 18.99 33.07 -3.77
C PRO A 13 18.71 32.79 -5.26
N ALA A 14 19.16 31.65 -5.80
CA ALA A 14 18.94 31.27 -7.21
C ALA A 14 17.58 30.59 -7.44
N VAL A 15 16.99 29.99 -6.40
CA VAL A 15 15.76 29.18 -6.51
C VAL A 15 14.50 30.04 -6.73
N GLU A 16 14.51 31.30 -6.28
CA GLU A 16 13.33 32.17 -6.37
C GLU A 16 13.01 32.58 -7.82
N LYS A 17 14.00 32.64 -8.71
CA LYS A 17 13.81 33.06 -10.11
C LYS A 17 13.15 31.99 -10.98
N GLU A 18 13.35 30.71 -10.65
CA GLU A 18 12.69 29.60 -11.37
C GLU A 18 11.20 29.50 -11.03
N ILE A 19 10.80 29.90 -9.81
CA ILE A 19 9.41 29.81 -9.34
C ILE A 19 8.52 30.86 -10.04
N GLU A 20 9.06 32.04 -10.36
CA GLU A 20 8.31 33.12 -11.03
C GLU A 20 8.07 32.89 -12.52
N GLU A 21 8.86 32.02 -13.16
CA GLU A 21 8.69 31.67 -14.58
C GLU A 21 7.64 30.57 -14.77
N ILE A 22 7.46 29.67 -13.79
CA ILE A 22 6.45 28.61 -13.83
C ILE A 22 5.02 29.18 -13.70
N SER A 23 4.81 30.22 -12.89
CA SER A 23 3.47 30.80 -12.68
C SER A 23 2.84 31.45 -13.92
N ARG A 24 3.63 31.89 -14.91
CA ARG A 24 3.10 32.62 -16.09
C ARG A 24 2.54 31.71 -17.19
N ASN A 25 2.82 30.40 -17.14
CA ASN A 25 2.48 29.48 -18.22
C ASN A 25 1.20 28.65 -17.94
N ALA A 26 0.53 28.87 -16.82
CA ALA A 26 -0.59 28.04 -16.38
C ALA A 26 -1.97 28.51 -16.88
N GLU A 27 -2.09 29.68 -17.51
CA GLU A 27 -3.39 30.33 -17.69
C GLU A 27 -4.04 30.18 -19.08
N ASP A 28 -3.42 29.49 -20.05
CA ASP A 28 -3.94 29.45 -21.44
C ASP A 28 -4.19 28.04 -22.01
N THR A 29 -4.21 27.01 -21.15
CA THR A 29 -4.35 25.60 -21.60
C THR A 29 -5.54 24.83 -21.02
N GLU A 30 -6.32 25.42 -20.11
CA GLU A 30 -7.35 24.69 -19.35
C GLU A 30 -8.72 24.60 -20.04
N GLU A 31 -9.09 25.53 -20.93
CA GLU A 31 -10.43 25.54 -21.54
C GLU A 31 -10.60 24.59 -22.74
N THR A 32 -9.52 24.10 -23.36
CA THR A 32 -9.61 23.25 -24.56
C THR A 32 -9.63 21.74 -24.29
N LEU A 33 -9.33 21.29 -23.06
CA LEU A 33 -9.15 19.85 -22.76
C LEU A 33 -10.42 19.12 -22.29
N ILE A 34 -11.46 19.84 -21.86
CA ILE A 34 -12.63 19.23 -21.21
C ILE A 34 -13.64 18.66 -22.23
N GLN A 35 -13.64 19.16 -23.48
CA GLN A 35 -14.67 18.80 -24.46
C GLN A 35 -14.45 17.43 -25.15
N GLN A 36 -13.27 16.82 -25.06
CA GLN A 36 -12.90 15.71 -25.96
C GLN A 36 -12.93 14.29 -25.35
N SER A 37 -13.34 14.09 -24.10
CA SER A 37 -13.19 12.77 -23.47
C SER A 37 -14.46 12.07 -22.99
N SER A 38 -15.66 12.50 -23.40
CA SER A 38 -16.86 11.69 -23.17
C SER A 38 -16.82 10.44 -24.06
N ARG A 39 -16.28 9.34 -23.52
CA ARG A 39 -16.25 8.04 -24.21
C ARG A 39 -17.69 7.59 -24.45
N ASN A 40 -18.06 7.38 -25.70
CA ASN A 40 -19.33 6.72 -26.05
C ASN A 40 -19.26 5.25 -25.61
N LEU A 41 -19.82 4.96 -24.43
CA LEU A 41 -19.94 3.60 -23.93
C LEU A 41 -21.07 2.89 -24.68
N ARG A 42 -20.84 1.62 -24.99
CA ARG A 42 -21.88 0.74 -25.52
C ARG A 42 -22.87 0.44 -24.41
N ASP A 43 -24.14 0.25 -24.78
CA ASP A 43 -25.17 -0.20 -23.83
C ASP A 43 -24.71 -1.50 -23.15
N ARG A 44 -24.82 -1.55 -21.82
CA ARG A 44 -24.41 -2.72 -21.03
C ARG A 44 -25.40 -3.88 -21.20
N SER A 45 -26.66 -3.61 -21.55
CA SER A 45 -27.70 -4.63 -21.71
C SER A 45 -27.41 -5.66 -22.81
N ILE A 46 -26.58 -5.27 -23.80
CA ILE A 46 -26.22 -6.09 -24.96
C ILE A 46 -24.88 -6.82 -24.81
N ILE A 47 -24.14 -6.60 -23.71
CA ILE A 47 -22.84 -7.23 -23.49
C ILE A 47 -23.07 -8.66 -23.00
N LYS A 48 -22.68 -9.63 -23.84
CA LYS A 48 -22.70 -11.06 -23.49
C LYS A 48 -21.30 -11.53 -23.08
N MET A 49 -21.26 -12.53 -22.20
CA MET A 49 -20.01 -13.19 -21.83
C MET A 49 -19.39 -13.86 -23.07
N PRO A 50 -18.10 -13.61 -23.38
CA PRO A 50 -17.43 -14.30 -24.48
C PRO A 50 -17.51 -15.83 -24.33
N ALA A 51 -17.77 -16.57 -25.42
CA ALA A 51 -17.99 -18.02 -25.36
C ALA A 51 -16.84 -18.84 -24.73
N LYS A 52 -15.60 -18.34 -24.82
CA LYS A 52 -14.42 -18.96 -24.16
C LYS A 52 -14.51 -18.98 -22.62
N PHE A 53 -15.49 -18.29 -22.07
CA PHE A 53 -15.71 -18.10 -20.65
C PHE A 53 -16.98 -18.79 -20.15
N ASP A 54 -17.68 -19.51 -21.02
CA ASP A 54 -18.95 -20.21 -20.73
C ASP A 54 -18.76 -21.44 -19.82
N SER A 55 -17.53 -21.88 -19.59
CA SER A 55 -17.20 -23.10 -18.84
C SER A 55 -16.21 -22.91 -17.70
N PHE A 56 -15.73 -21.70 -17.41
CA PHE A 56 -14.87 -21.55 -16.24
C PHE A 56 -15.75 -21.52 -14.99
N VAL A 57 -15.60 -22.53 -14.14
CA VAL A 57 -15.88 -22.39 -12.71
C VAL A 57 -14.51 -22.43 -12.05
N LEU A 58 -13.97 -21.26 -11.71
CA LEU A 58 -12.74 -21.17 -10.92
C LEU A 58 -13.11 -21.47 -9.46
N LEU A 59 -13.24 -22.76 -9.11
CA LEU A 59 -13.21 -23.18 -7.72
C LEU A 59 -11.76 -23.14 -7.25
N ALA A 60 -11.35 -21.98 -6.75
CA ALA A 60 -10.17 -21.91 -5.90
C ALA A 60 -10.59 -22.38 -4.50
N GLU A 61 -10.36 -23.65 -4.18
CA GLU A 61 -10.33 -24.11 -2.79
C GLU A 61 -9.03 -23.61 -2.16
N HIS A 62 -8.95 -22.31 -1.92
CA HIS A 62 -7.90 -21.73 -1.09
C HIS A 62 -8.55 -21.29 0.22
N VAL A 63 -8.41 -22.15 1.23
CA VAL A 63 -8.79 -21.82 2.60
C VAL A 63 -7.56 -21.20 3.25
N GLU A 64 -7.64 -19.91 3.57
CA GLU A 64 -6.59 -19.26 4.34
C GLU A 64 -6.54 -19.86 5.75
N PRO A 65 -5.33 -20.14 6.28
CA PRO A 65 -5.20 -20.66 7.63
C PRO A 65 -5.64 -19.60 8.65
N GLU A 66 -6.55 -19.97 9.55
CA GLU A 66 -7.03 -19.06 10.60
C GLU A 66 -6.05 -19.00 11.78
N THR A 67 -5.23 -20.04 11.92
CA THR A 67 -4.25 -20.14 13.01
C THR A 67 -2.83 -20.32 12.50
N TYR A 68 -1.87 -19.88 13.32
CA TYR A 68 -0.45 -20.10 13.05
C TYR A 68 -0.12 -21.60 12.90
N LYS A 69 -0.75 -22.46 13.69
CA LYS A 69 -0.51 -23.91 13.63
C LYS A 69 -0.95 -24.51 12.29
N GLU A 70 -2.10 -24.08 11.77
CA GLU A 70 -2.58 -24.50 10.45
C GLU A 70 -1.66 -24.00 9.33
N ALA A 71 -1.24 -22.73 9.40
CA ALA A 71 -0.30 -22.16 8.45
C ALA A 71 1.03 -22.94 8.41
N MET A 72 1.57 -23.30 9.58
CA MET A 72 2.82 -24.06 9.68
C MET A 72 2.67 -25.55 9.39
N ALA A 73 1.46 -26.08 9.40
CA ALA A 73 1.17 -27.46 8.97
C ALA A 73 0.90 -27.58 7.46
N SER A 74 0.77 -26.44 6.75
CA SER A 74 0.53 -26.41 5.31
C SER A 74 1.79 -26.72 4.50
N GLU A 75 1.62 -27.17 3.25
CA GLU A 75 2.75 -27.40 2.33
C GLU A 75 3.54 -26.11 2.03
N ASP A 76 2.89 -24.95 2.14
CA ASP A 76 3.50 -23.65 1.92
C ASP A 76 4.12 -23.03 3.19
N SER A 77 4.24 -23.80 4.28
CA SER A 77 4.76 -23.31 5.58
C SER A 77 6.08 -22.55 5.44
N ASP A 78 7.00 -23.08 4.64
CA ASP A 78 8.33 -22.49 4.43
C ASP A 78 8.25 -21.16 3.69
N LYS A 79 7.33 -21.04 2.71
CA LYS A 79 7.11 -19.80 1.97
C LYS A 79 6.45 -18.76 2.86
N CYS A 80 5.44 -19.16 3.64
CA CYS A 80 4.79 -18.31 4.62
C CYS A 80 5.80 -17.79 5.65
N PHE A 81 6.66 -18.67 6.18
CA PHE A 81 7.69 -18.30 7.13
C PHE A 81 8.72 -17.35 6.53
N ALA A 82 9.20 -17.62 5.31
CA ALA A 82 10.11 -16.73 4.61
C ALA A 82 9.48 -15.35 4.35
N ALA A 83 8.21 -15.30 3.94
CA ALA A 83 7.47 -14.06 3.75
C ALA A 83 7.32 -13.27 5.06
N MET A 84 6.98 -13.94 6.17
CA MET A 84 6.89 -13.30 7.49
C MET A 84 8.21 -12.66 7.91
N ASN A 85 9.33 -13.37 7.72
CA ASN A 85 10.65 -12.84 8.05
C ASN A 85 11.03 -11.65 7.17
N LYS A 86 10.74 -11.73 5.87
CA LYS A 86 10.96 -10.64 4.94
C LYS A 86 10.18 -9.39 5.34
N GLU A 87 8.94 -9.54 5.82
CA GLU A 87 8.18 -8.41 6.33
C GLU A 87 8.77 -7.85 7.62
N LEU A 88 9.19 -8.69 8.58
CA LEU A 88 9.88 -8.19 9.77
C LEU A 88 11.15 -7.39 9.43
N GLU A 89 11.93 -7.87 8.47
CA GLU A 89 13.09 -7.14 7.95
C GLU A 89 12.68 -5.82 7.29
N SER A 90 11.61 -5.81 6.50
CA SER A 90 11.10 -4.61 5.82
C SER A 90 10.68 -3.52 6.82
N LEU A 91 9.98 -3.92 7.90
CA LEU A 91 9.53 -3.03 8.97
C LEU A 91 10.74 -2.41 9.70
N SER A 92 11.74 -3.23 9.99
CA SER A 92 13.00 -2.80 10.62
C SER A 92 13.78 -1.84 9.72
N ASN A 93 13.97 -2.20 8.45
CA ASN A 93 14.79 -1.44 7.50
C ASN A 93 14.16 -0.09 7.13
N ASN A 94 12.83 -0.04 7.01
CA ASN A 94 12.12 1.18 6.66
C ASN A 94 11.83 2.06 7.88
N ASN A 95 12.19 1.63 9.10
CA ASN A 95 11.88 2.29 10.37
C ASN A 95 10.40 2.71 10.47
N THR A 96 9.50 1.92 9.89
CA THR A 96 8.07 2.25 9.80
C THR A 96 7.33 1.91 11.09
N TRP A 97 7.90 1.05 11.92
CA TRP A 97 7.31 0.59 13.18
C TRP A 97 8.33 0.67 14.31
N ILE A 98 7.86 1.03 15.50
CA ILE A 98 8.63 1.01 16.74
C ILE A 98 7.87 0.17 17.77
N LEU A 99 8.59 -0.70 18.46
CA LEU A 99 8.02 -1.46 19.56
C LEU A 99 7.95 -0.55 20.81
N VAL A 100 6.75 -0.32 21.32
CA VAL A 100 6.50 0.50 22.51
C VAL A 100 5.78 -0.35 23.54
N ASN A 101 6.14 -0.19 24.81
CA ASN A 101 5.43 -0.84 25.90
C ASN A 101 4.01 -0.31 26.00
N LEU A 102 3.06 -1.17 26.40
CA LEU A 102 1.70 -0.75 26.69
C LEU A 102 1.73 0.35 27.77
N PRO A 103 1.22 1.56 27.49
CA PRO A 103 1.23 2.64 28.47
C PRO A 103 0.23 2.33 29.58
N SER A 104 0.56 2.72 30.82
CA SER A 104 -0.16 2.31 32.03
C SER A 104 -1.63 2.76 32.09
N ASP A 105 -2.01 3.71 31.25
CA ASP A 105 -3.37 4.28 31.13
C ASP A 105 -4.20 3.59 30.04
N ARG A 106 -3.68 2.55 29.38
CA ARG A 106 -4.38 1.85 28.29
C ARG A 106 -4.39 0.34 28.50
N GLU A 107 -5.48 -0.27 28.09
CA GLU A 107 -5.58 -1.72 28.00
C GLU A 107 -5.15 -2.17 26.59
N ALA A 108 -4.45 -3.31 26.54
CA ALA A 108 -4.19 -3.96 25.27
C ALA A 108 -5.54 -4.37 24.66
N ILE A 109 -5.66 -4.24 23.34
CA ILE A 109 -6.82 -4.79 22.63
C ILE A 109 -6.76 -6.30 22.81
N GLY A 110 -7.70 -6.82 23.62
CA GLY A 110 -7.84 -8.25 23.84
C GLY A 110 -8.16 -8.95 22.53
N ILE A 111 -7.59 -10.13 22.34
CA ILE A 111 -7.95 -11.00 21.21
C ILE A 111 -9.33 -11.57 21.53
N GLN A 112 -10.39 -11.06 20.89
CA GLN A 112 -11.73 -11.61 20.99
C GLN A 112 -11.87 -12.82 20.06
N GLY A 113 -11.13 -13.89 20.40
CA GLY A 113 -11.24 -15.19 19.75
C GLY A 113 -11.50 -16.23 20.83
N GLU A 114 -12.55 -17.02 20.67
CA GLU A 114 -12.86 -18.13 21.57
C GLU A 114 -11.66 -19.09 21.61
N THR A 115 -10.90 -19.05 22.69
CA THR A 115 -9.87 -20.04 22.96
C THR A 115 -10.57 -21.30 23.47
N LYS A 116 -10.94 -22.20 22.57
CA LYS A 116 -11.23 -23.59 22.93
C LYS A 116 -9.90 -24.25 23.32
N CYS A 117 -9.66 -24.33 24.63
CA CYS A 117 -8.64 -25.20 25.21
C CYS A 117 -8.94 -26.67 24.93
#